data_AF-A0A0Q8LS04-F1
#
_entry.id   AF-A0A0Q8LS04-F1
#
_cell.length_a   1.000
_cell.length_b   1.000
_cell.length_c   1.000
_cell.angle_alpha   90.00
_cell.angle_beta   90.00
_cell.angle_gamma   90.00
#
_symmetry.space_group_name_H-M   'P 1'
#
loop_
_entity.id
_entity.type
_entity.pdbx_description
1 polymer ?
#
loop_
_entity_poly.entity_id
_entity_poly.type
_entity_poly.pdbx_seq_one_letter_code
_entity_poly.pdbx_strand_id
1 'polypeptide(L)'
;MPTRPRLVRSIPFWALVAASVATAVSGAVLLVDKLGVMTTTLTDGSATGVEVYVGQSVAGLGAILLGAGIVGILISLAVATAASLRPLAPVEVVEPIDWSADSVDDAPVDEAVEADAAELTATR
;
A
#
# COMPACT_ATOMS: atom_id res chain seq x y z
N MET A 1 19.91 -9.67 1.97
CA MET A 1 18.74 -9.60 1.06
C MET A 1 17.98 -8.31 1.32
N PRO A 2 17.96 -7.32 0.41
CA PRO A 2 17.04 -6.20 0.55
C PRO A 2 15.65 -6.68 0.14
N THR A 3 14.84 -7.08 1.12
CA THR A 3 13.39 -7.30 1.00
C THR A 3 12.72 -5.97 0.71
N ARG A 4 12.67 -5.57 -0.55
CA ARG A 4 11.96 -4.34 -0.94
C ARG A 4 10.45 -4.58 -0.87
N PRO A 5 9.69 -3.80 -0.10
CA PRO A 5 8.25 -3.98 0.03
C PRO A 5 7.52 -3.88 -1.32
N ARG A 6 6.51 -4.73 -1.53
CA ARG A 6 5.64 -4.70 -2.72
C ARG A 6 4.97 -3.33 -2.85
N LEU A 7 4.73 -2.87 -4.09
CA LEU A 7 4.11 -1.56 -4.36
C LEU A 7 2.74 -1.41 -3.67
N VAL A 8 1.99 -2.51 -3.54
CA VAL A 8 0.70 -2.57 -2.83
C VAL A 8 0.81 -2.14 -1.35
N ARG A 9 1.97 -2.35 -0.72
CA ARG A 9 2.25 -1.94 0.68
C ARG A 9 3.03 -0.62 0.76
N SER A 10 3.27 0.04 -0.36
CA SER A 10 4.04 1.28 -0.42
C SER A 10 3.19 2.47 0.02
N ILE A 11 3.45 2.96 1.23
CA ILE A 11 2.85 4.20 1.75
C ILE A 11 3.04 5.38 0.78
N PRO A 12 4.24 5.67 0.23
CA PRO A 12 4.39 6.83 -0.66
C PRO A 12 3.60 6.68 -1.97
N PHE A 13 3.43 5.45 -2.47
CA PHE A 13 2.59 5.21 -3.65
C PHE A 13 1.11 5.53 -3.36
N TRP A 14 0.58 5.02 -2.25
CA TRP A 14 -0.80 5.31 -1.87
C TRP A 14 -1.03 6.77 -1.49
N ALA A 15 -0.06 7.41 -0.86
CA ALA A 15 -0.10 8.85 -0.59
C ALA A 15 -0.18 9.65 -1.90
N LEU A 16 0.63 9.30 -2.91
CA LEU A 16 0.56 9.92 -4.23
C LEU A 16 -0.82 9.72 -4.88
N VAL A 17 -1.35 8.48 -4.89
CA VAL A 17 -2.66 8.18 -5.46
C VAL A 17 -3.77 8.97 -4.76
N ALA A 18 -3.82 8.89 -3.42
CA ALA A 18 -4.86 9.55 -2.63
C ALA A 18 -4.78 11.08 -2.76
N ALA A 19 -3.58 11.67 -2.68
CA ALA A 19 -3.40 13.10 -2.87
C ALA A 19 -3.80 13.54 -4.28
N SER A 20 -3.45 12.75 -5.32
CA SER A 20 -3.82 13.06 -6.70
C SER A 20 -5.33 13.04 -6.91
N VAL A 21 -6.02 12.02 -6.39
CA VAL A 21 -7.48 11.92 -6.45
C VAL A 21 -8.14 13.07 -5.67
N ALA A 22 -7.70 13.32 -4.44
CA ALA A 22 -8.24 14.40 -3.62
C ALA A 22 -8.06 15.77 -4.30
N THR A 23 -6.90 16.01 -4.92
CA THR A 23 -6.59 17.24 -5.65
C THR A 23 -7.47 17.38 -6.89
N ALA A 24 -7.64 16.30 -7.65
CA ALA A 24 -8.49 16.27 -8.84
C ALA A 24 -9.96 16.58 -8.49
N VAL A 25 -10.50 15.89 -7.48
CA VAL A 25 -11.88 16.08 -7.02
C VAL A 25 -12.09 17.50 -6.50
N SER A 26 -11.18 17.99 -5.65
CA SER A 26 -11.27 19.36 -5.11
C SER A 26 -11.23 20.41 -6.22
N GLY A 27 -10.34 20.24 -7.20
CA GLY A 27 -10.27 21.11 -8.37
C GLY A 27 -11.54 21.09 -9.21
N ALA A 28 -12.10 19.91 -9.47
CA ALA A 28 -13.35 19.74 -10.21
C ALA A 28 -14.53 20.42 -9.49
N VAL A 29 -14.65 20.23 -8.16
CA VAL A 29 -15.73 20.84 -7.37
C VAL A 29 -15.67 22.37 -7.45
N LEU A 30 -14.48 22.96 -7.24
CA LEU A 30 -14.30 24.42 -7.32
C LEU A 30 -14.63 24.96 -8.72
N LEU A 31 -14.17 24.26 -9.76
CA LEU A 31 -14.40 24.65 -11.14
C LEU A 31 -15.89 24.62 -11.49
N VAL A 32 -16.56 23.50 -11.20
CA VAL A 32 -17.98 23.30 -11.53
C VAL A 32 -18.86 24.27 -10.73
N ASP A 33 -18.56 24.49 -9.44
CA ASP A 33 -19.30 25.44 -8.60
C ASP A 33 -19.25 26.85 -9.19
N LYS A 34 -18.06 27.36 -9.52
CA LYS A 34 -17.93 28.73 -10.05
C LYS A 34 -18.49 28.91 -11.44
N LEU A 35 -18.32 27.91 -12.31
CA LEU A 35 -18.99 27.93 -13.62
C LEU A 35 -20.52 27.90 -13.47
N GLY A 36 -21.05 27.12 -12.52
CA GLY A 36 -22.48 27.03 -12.24
C GLY A 36 -23.06 28.35 -11.72
N VAL A 37 -22.38 28.98 -10.74
CA VAL A 37 -22.78 30.30 -10.21
C VAL A 37 -22.78 31.34 -11.32
N MET A 38 -21.67 31.48 -12.07
CA MET A 38 -21.59 32.46 -13.16
C MET A 38 -22.65 32.19 -14.23
N THR A 39 -22.87 30.93 -14.61
CA THR A 39 -23.91 30.59 -15.60
C THR A 39 -25.30 31.02 -15.12
N THR A 40 -25.61 30.76 -13.84
CA THR A 40 -26.90 31.13 -13.25
C THR A 40 -27.07 32.64 -13.21
N THR A 41 -26.10 33.37 -12.64
CA THR A 41 -26.23 34.81 -12.42
C THR A 41 -26.11 35.64 -13.69
N LEU A 42 -25.40 35.14 -14.70
CA LEU A 42 -25.41 35.74 -16.05
C LEU A 42 -26.74 35.51 -16.77
N THR A 43 -27.39 34.37 -16.54
CA THR A 43 -28.68 34.06 -17.17
C THR A 43 -29.84 34.83 -16.55
N ASP A 44 -29.83 35.01 -15.23
CA ASP A 44 -30.87 35.74 -14.50
C ASP A 44 -30.61 37.26 -14.39
N GLY A 45 -29.46 37.73 -14.86
CA GLY A 45 -29.09 39.15 -14.87
C GLY A 45 -28.66 39.72 -13.52
N SER A 46 -28.45 38.88 -12.50
CA SER A 46 -28.00 39.29 -11.16
C SER A 46 -26.48 39.33 -10.98
N ALA A 47 -25.71 38.98 -12.03
CA ALA A 47 -24.26 38.86 -11.96
C ALA A 47 -23.57 40.09 -11.38
N THR A 48 -22.82 39.89 -10.28
CA THR A 48 -21.97 40.91 -9.69
C THR A 48 -20.52 40.83 -10.18
N GLY A 49 -19.77 41.93 -10.10
CA GLY A 49 -18.35 41.92 -10.46
C GLY A 49 -17.51 40.94 -9.63
N VAL A 50 -17.92 40.66 -8.39
CA VAL A 50 -17.24 39.66 -7.54
C VAL A 50 -17.45 38.25 -8.10
N GLU A 51 -18.69 37.90 -8.46
CA GLU A 51 -19.01 36.58 -9.03
C GLU A 51 -18.25 36.32 -10.33
N VAL A 52 -18.03 37.35 -11.16
CA VAL A 52 -17.32 37.18 -12.43
C VAL A 52 -15.81 37.18 -12.22
N TYR A 53 -15.23 38.24 -11.65
CA TYR A 53 -13.77 38.39 -11.60
C TYR A 53 -13.10 37.49 -10.56
N VAL A 54 -13.68 37.39 -9.35
CA VAL A 54 -13.18 36.47 -8.32
C VAL A 54 -13.57 35.04 -8.68
N GLY A 55 -14.81 34.83 -9.16
CA GLY A 55 -15.26 33.51 -9.60
C GLY A 55 -14.41 32.92 -10.73
N GLN A 56 -14.03 33.72 -11.73
CA GLN A 56 -13.12 33.28 -12.79
C GLN A 56 -11.72 32.92 -12.26
N SER A 57 -11.18 33.73 -11.34
CA SER A 57 -9.87 33.44 -10.75
C SER A 57 -9.89 32.13 -9.96
N VAL A 58 -10.94 31.90 -9.18
CA VAL A 58 -11.13 30.65 -8.41
C VAL A 58 -11.40 29.46 -9.34
N ALA A 59 -12.18 29.64 -10.41
CA ALA A 59 -12.38 28.63 -11.43
C ALA A 59 -11.05 28.22 -12.10
N GLY A 60 -10.20 29.20 -12.42
CA GLY A 60 -8.86 28.95 -12.95
C GLY A 60 -7.99 28.13 -12.00
N LEU A 61 -8.01 28.44 -10.70
CA LEU A 61 -7.35 27.63 -9.68
C LEU A 61 -7.93 26.20 -9.62
N GLY A 62 -9.25 26.06 -9.69
CA GLY A 62 -9.93 24.76 -9.74
C GLY A 62 -9.47 23.92 -10.94
N ALA A 63 -9.37 24.54 -12.12
CA ALA A 63 -8.87 23.89 -13.34
C ALA A 63 -7.41 23.43 -13.20
N ILE A 64 -6.55 24.25 -12.60
CA ILE A 64 -5.14 23.89 -12.34
C ILE A 64 -5.05 22.71 -11.38
N LEU A 65 -5.81 22.73 -10.28
CA LEU A 65 -5.85 21.62 -9.32
C LEU A 65 -6.37 20.33 -9.97
N LEU A 66 -7.43 20.43 -10.77
CA LEU A 66 -7.95 19.30 -11.53
C LEU A 66 -6.87 18.72 -12.46
N GLY A 67 -6.21 19.58 -13.24
CA GLY A 67 -5.12 19.17 -14.13
C GLY A 67 -3.95 18.52 -13.38
N ALA A 68 -3.51 19.11 -12.26
CA ALA A 68 -2.44 18.56 -11.42
C ALA A 68 -2.81 17.19 -10.84
N GLY A 69 -4.05 17.01 -10.38
CA GLY A 69 -4.56 15.74 -9.89
C GLY A 69 -4.60 14.66 -10.98
N ILE A 70 -5.04 15.02 -12.20
CA ILE A 70 -5.01 14.11 -13.36
C ILE A 70 -3.58 13.69 -13.69
N VAL A 71 -2.63 14.64 -13.72
CA VAL A 71 -1.22 14.33 -13.97
C VAL A 71 -0.66 13.39 -12.89
N GLY A 72 -0.99 13.62 -11.61
CA GLY A 72 -0.60 12.75 -10.51
C GLY A 72 -1.13 11.31 -10.66
N ILE A 73 -2.39 11.16 -11.10
CA ILE A 73 -2.98 9.85 -11.42
C ILE A 73 -2.21 9.18 -12.57
N LEU A 74 -1.91 9.90 -13.65
CA LEU A 74 -1.13 9.35 -14.77
C LEU A 74 0.28 8.89 -14.35
N ILE A 75 0.95 9.67 -13.49
CA ILE A 75 2.26 9.28 -12.92
C ILE A 75 2.10 8.02 -12.07
N SER A 76 1.07 7.93 -11.23
CA SER A 76 0.83 6.74 -10.41
C SER A 76 0.61 5.49 -11.27
N LEU A 77 -0.12 5.63 -12.38
CA LEU A 77 -0.35 4.56 -13.33
C LEU A 77 0.96 4.15 -14.03
N ALA A 78 1.78 5.12 -14.43
CA ALA A 78 3.09 4.85 -15.01
C ALA A 78 4.00 4.07 -14.05
N VAL A 79 4.00 4.44 -12.75
CA VAL A 79 4.74 3.72 -11.70
C VAL A 79 4.20 2.30 -11.51
N ALA A 80 2.89 2.12 -11.49
CA ALA A 80 2.27 0.79 -11.36
C ALA A 80 2.63 -0.12 -12.54
N THR A 81 2.55 0.39 -13.76
CA THR A 81 2.96 -0.31 -14.99
C THR A 81 4.45 -0.65 -14.99
N ALA A 82 5.31 0.29 -14.59
CA ALA A 82 6.74 0.01 -14.47
C ALA A 82 7.04 -1.05 -13.41
N ALA A 83 6.26 -1.09 -12.32
CA ALA A 83 6.40 -2.09 -11.27
C ALA A 83 5.91 -3.48 -11.72
N SER A 84 4.90 -3.57 -12.60
CA SER A 84 4.38 -4.86 -13.09
C SER A 84 5.31 -5.57 -14.07
N LEU A 85 6.23 -4.83 -14.71
CA LEU A 85 7.23 -5.41 -15.62
C LEU A 85 8.43 -6.04 -14.87
N ARG A 86 8.48 -5.96 -13.54
CA ARG A 86 9.60 -6.53 -12.77
C ARG A 86 9.50 -8.05 -12.70
N PRO A 87 10.63 -8.77 -12.84
CA PRO A 87 10.67 -10.22 -12.65
C PRO A 87 10.14 -10.59 -11.25
N LEU A 88 9.21 -11.53 -11.20
CA LEU A 88 8.80 -12.12 -9.93
C LEU A 88 9.91 -13.08 -9.47
N ALA A 89 10.27 -12.98 -8.19
CA ALA A 89 11.14 -13.99 -7.59
C ALA A 89 10.44 -15.36 -7.68
N PRO A 90 11.19 -16.44 -7.98
CA PRO A 90 10.63 -17.78 -7.97
C PRO A 90 9.91 -18.03 -6.66
N VAL A 91 8.67 -18.55 -6.74
CA VAL A 91 7.96 -19.01 -5.56
C VAL A 91 8.71 -20.22 -5.04
N GLU A 92 9.31 -20.08 -3.86
CA GLU A 92 9.89 -21.21 -3.14
C GLU A 92 8.72 -22.12 -2.75
N VAL A 93 8.61 -23.28 -3.41
CA VAL A 93 7.65 -24.31 -3.06
C VAL A 93 8.14 -24.92 -1.75
N VAL A 94 7.61 -24.42 -0.64
CA VAL A 94 7.82 -25.05 0.66
C VAL A 94 7.04 -26.35 0.65
N GLU A 95 7.76 -27.47 0.74
CA GLU A 95 7.13 -28.78 0.89
C GLU A 95 6.25 -28.76 2.15
N PRO A 96 5.02 -29.29 2.07
CA PRO A 96 4.16 -29.38 3.24
C PRO A 96 4.87 -30.20 4.32
N ILE A 97 4.93 -29.65 5.54
CA ILE A 97 5.49 -30.35 6.70
C ILE A 97 4.70 -31.66 6.85
N ASP A 98 5.39 -32.78 6.68
CA ASP A 98 4.84 -34.11 6.94
C ASP A 98 4.85 -34.37 8.46
N TRP A 99 3.76 -33.97 9.11
CA TRP A 99 3.53 -34.21 10.54
C TRP A 99 3.35 -35.69 10.89
N SER A 100 3.28 -36.61 9.90
CA SER A 100 3.17 -38.05 10.14
C SER A 100 4.53 -38.75 10.29
N ALA A 101 5.64 -38.07 10.01
CA ALA A 101 6.99 -38.60 10.15
C ALA A 101 7.54 -38.59 11.59
N ASP A 102 6.88 -37.87 12.51
CA ASP A 102 7.32 -37.68 13.91
C ASP A 102 6.73 -38.71 14.89
N SER A 103 5.99 -39.73 14.42
CA SER A 103 5.65 -40.89 15.26
C SER A 103 6.84 -41.84 15.33
N VAL A 104 7.91 -41.42 16.00
CA VAL A 104 8.97 -42.33 16.45
C VAL A 104 8.35 -43.22 17.52
N ASP A 105 8.32 -44.51 17.20
CA ASP A 105 8.01 -45.64 18.06
C ASP A 105 8.59 -45.42 19.48
N ASP A 106 7.73 -45.34 20.48
CA ASP A 106 8.10 -45.33 21.90
C ASP A 106 8.59 -46.75 22.25
N ALA A 107 9.82 -47.06 21.84
CA ALA A 107 10.47 -48.32 22.16
C ALA A 107 10.77 -48.35 23.66
N PRO A 108 10.39 -49.42 24.39
CA PRO A 108 10.59 -49.48 25.83
C PRO A 108 12.08 -49.44 26.15
N VAL A 109 12.47 -48.52 27.03
CA VAL A 109 13.83 -48.40 27.56
C VAL A 109 14.08 -49.63 28.46
N ASP A 110 14.85 -50.59 27.97
CA ASP A 110 15.27 -51.74 28.75
C ASP A 110 16.38 -51.28 29.72
N GLU A 111 16.04 -51.16 31.02
CA GLU A 111 17.01 -50.85 32.09
C GLU A 111 17.99 -52.02 32.27
N ALA A 112 19.10 -51.98 31.53
CA ALA A 112 20.29 -52.77 31.87
C ALA A 112 21.01 -52.12 33.07
N VAL A 113 20.56 -52.47 34.29
CA VAL A 113 21.32 -52.28 35.51
C VAL A 113 22.43 -53.34 35.56
N GLU A 114 23.68 -52.96 35.30
CA GLU A 114 24.82 -53.76 35.77
C GLU A 114 26.07 -52.92 36.07
N ALA A 115 26.32 -52.78 37.37
CA ALA A 115 27.63 -52.77 38.05
C ALA A 115 28.70 -51.73 37.64
N ASP A 116 28.71 -50.60 38.36
CA ASP A 116 29.95 -50.04 38.88
C ASP A 116 29.76 -49.56 40.33
N ALA A 117 29.88 -50.50 41.27
CA ALA A 117 29.81 -50.26 42.71
C ALA A 117 30.96 -50.96 43.45
N ALA A 118 32.16 -51.01 42.85
CA ALA A 118 33.30 -51.71 43.45
C ALA A 118 34.66 -51.03 43.33
N GLU A 119 34.73 -49.71 43.13
CA GLU A 119 36.03 -48.99 43.18
C GLU A 119 35.96 -47.66 43.95
N LEU A 120 35.42 -47.66 45.18
CA LEU A 120 35.53 -46.50 46.08
C LEU A 120 35.54 -46.85 47.57
N THR A 121 35.99 -48.05 47.94
CA THR A 121 36.15 -48.43 49.36
C THR A 121 37.31 -49.41 49.58
N ALA A 122 38.51 -49.12 49.07
CA ALA A 122 39.71 -49.90 49.42
C ALA A 122 41.03 -49.12 49.29
N THR A 123 41.12 -47.90 49.84
CA THR A 123 42.43 -47.35 50.21
C THR A 123 42.30 -46.52 51.49
N ARG A 124 42.52 -47.19 52.63
CA ARG A 124 42.96 -46.59 53.89
C ARG A 124 44.23 -47.29 54.32
#